data_AF-A0A662DUX6-F1
#
_entry.id   AF-A0A662DUX6-F1
#
_cell.length_a   1.000
_cell.length_b   1.000
_cell.length_c   1.000
_cell.angle_alpha   90.00
_cell.angle_beta   90.00
_cell.angle_gamma   90.00
#
_symmetry.space_group_name_H-M   'P 1'
#
loop_
_entity.id
_entity.type
_entity.pdbx_description
1 polymer ?
#
loop_
_entity_poly.entity_id
_entity_poly.type
_entity_poly.pdbx_seq_one_letter_code
_entity_poly.pdbx_strand_id
1 'polypeptide(L)'
;MMRNNGGIRFLAVAIAAASLSLAVPACRTGAPEGTRAARVVMVSFDGLGAPLLERWLSDPTVVTPAGLGGMATEGLKTERLRMVNPTLTAVNHASLITGALPSETGIVSNGYRAHGDALNRRTNGFGTVSEAPPLWVKARAAGLRTGILLWPGADFSSRDLSGDFGISWPVRPLIRAEIIELDPSEAEGEPELASVDGVETLRWRIPVMVSGEELLQLEVAVLDIQSDGRPRFQTIAVRSEGEVSWRYIEERGWFDTQVMAAGPSDIGDELYGAWSKVLHLDVHRGGVRLYRGAFNRLLAFPRDFSNRLTPEVGPWPGVPDEKALETWWLDMGKGIDLDTYVEQVERLDRYLDTVAQWVMDNEDFEFLLAYHPSPDEFLHAGLIVQKDQWAWSQGTAFAAREALRRCGRSIDLSVAGLWS
;
A
#
# COMPACT_ATOMS: atom_id res chain seq x y z
N MET A 1 61.34 -72.23 -29.09
CA MET A 1 60.31 -72.87 -28.25
C MET A 1 59.73 -71.80 -27.33
N MET A 2 58.41 -71.64 -27.38
CA MET A 2 57.63 -70.57 -26.76
C MET A 2 57.88 -70.40 -25.24
N ARG A 3 57.86 -69.16 -24.75
CA ARG A 3 56.73 -68.62 -23.97
C ARG A 3 56.89 -67.11 -23.68
N ASN A 4 55.79 -66.42 -23.94
CA ASN A 4 55.48 -65.03 -23.58
C ASN A 4 55.66 -64.75 -22.09
N ASN A 5 56.02 -63.52 -21.75
CA ASN A 5 55.23 -62.71 -20.83
C ASN A 5 55.53 -61.22 -21.03
N GLY A 6 54.45 -60.47 -21.28
CA GLY A 6 54.49 -59.04 -21.56
C GLY A 6 54.81 -58.19 -20.34
N GLY A 7 55.47 -57.07 -20.60
CA GLY A 7 55.67 -55.99 -19.65
C GLY A 7 55.54 -54.67 -20.39
N ILE A 8 54.33 -54.11 -20.39
CA ILE A 8 54.04 -52.75 -20.86
C ILE A 8 54.69 -51.79 -19.86
N ARG A 9 55.72 -51.05 -20.28
CA ARG A 9 56.30 -49.94 -19.50
C ARG A 9 55.49 -48.68 -19.78
N PHE A 10 54.60 -48.35 -18.85
CA PHE A 10 53.86 -47.10 -18.83
C PHE A 10 54.80 -45.91 -18.63
N LEU A 11 54.67 -44.94 -19.53
CA LEU A 11 55.25 -43.60 -19.45
C LEU A 11 54.59 -42.86 -18.28
N ALA A 12 55.37 -42.53 -17.25
CA ALA A 12 54.90 -41.72 -16.13
C ALA A 12 54.76 -40.25 -16.59
N VAL A 13 53.56 -39.86 -16.99
CA VAL A 13 53.18 -38.46 -17.14
C VAL A 13 52.89 -37.91 -15.75
N ALA A 14 53.80 -37.08 -15.23
CA ALA A 14 53.57 -36.32 -14.02
C ALA A 14 52.49 -35.25 -14.29
N ILE A 15 51.24 -35.56 -13.94
CA ILE A 15 50.16 -34.58 -13.90
C ILE A 15 50.39 -33.72 -12.66
N ALA A 16 50.92 -32.52 -12.86
CA ALA A 16 50.89 -31.48 -11.84
C ALA A 16 49.42 -31.08 -11.64
N ALA A 17 48.80 -31.62 -10.59
CA ALA A 17 47.51 -31.16 -10.11
C ALA A 17 47.70 -29.77 -9.50
N ALA A 18 47.60 -28.74 -10.35
CA ALA A 18 47.40 -27.38 -9.87
C ALA A 18 45.98 -27.31 -9.34
N SER A 19 45.83 -27.53 -8.03
CA SER A 19 44.61 -27.22 -7.28
C SER A 19 44.40 -25.71 -7.34
N LEU A 20 43.76 -25.27 -8.43
CA LEU A 20 43.17 -23.95 -8.54
C LEU A 20 41.94 -23.96 -7.61
N SER A 21 42.20 -23.78 -6.31
CA SER A 21 41.16 -23.42 -5.36
C SER A 21 40.51 -22.14 -5.89
N LEU A 22 39.33 -22.28 -6.48
CA LEU A 22 38.37 -21.20 -6.66
C LEU A 22 37.97 -20.71 -5.26
N ALA A 23 38.88 -19.97 -4.62
CA ALA A 23 38.56 -19.11 -3.51
C ALA A 23 37.69 -17.99 -4.11
N VAL A 24 36.39 -18.26 -4.21
CA VAL A 24 35.39 -17.21 -4.23
C VAL A 24 35.74 -16.37 -3.01
N PRO A 25 36.09 -15.08 -3.14
CA PRO A 25 36.20 -14.23 -1.97
C PRO A 25 34.78 -14.14 -1.44
N ALA A 26 34.44 -15.02 -0.50
CA ALA A 26 33.42 -14.70 0.46
C ALA A 26 33.93 -13.41 1.10
N CYS A 27 33.38 -12.26 0.68
CA CYS A 27 33.45 -11.03 1.43
C CYS A 27 32.78 -11.30 2.78
N ARG A 28 33.46 -12.03 3.65
CA ARG A 28 33.35 -11.86 5.09
C ARG A 28 34.20 -10.65 5.40
N THR A 29 33.75 -9.48 4.94
CA THR A 29 34.11 -8.24 5.61
C THR A 29 33.56 -8.41 7.01
N GLY A 30 34.44 -8.63 7.99
CA GLY A 30 34.05 -8.52 9.40
C GLY A 30 33.31 -7.18 9.55
N ALA A 31 32.18 -7.20 10.26
CA ALA A 31 31.46 -5.96 10.54
C ALA A 31 32.47 -4.97 11.15
N PRO A 32 32.51 -3.71 10.68
CA PRO A 32 33.44 -2.71 11.22
C PRO A 32 33.35 -2.69 12.74
N GLU A 33 34.49 -2.56 13.43
CA GLU A 33 34.48 -2.21 14.86
C GLU A 33 33.86 -0.81 14.99
N GLY A 34 32.59 -0.78 15.40
CA GLY A 34 31.80 0.43 15.54
C GLY A 34 30.62 0.19 16.46
N THR A 35 30.01 1.27 16.91
CA THR A 35 28.79 1.24 17.72
C THR A 35 27.70 0.50 16.95
N ARG A 36 27.22 -0.63 17.48
CA ARG A 36 26.09 -1.34 16.89
C ARG A 36 24.85 -0.47 17.06
N ALA A 37 24.07 -0.33 16.00
CA ALA A 37 22.77 0.31 16.09
C ALA A 37 21.88 -0.49 17.05
N ALA A 38 21.21 0.20 17.98
CA ALA A 38 20.26 -0.43 18.90
C ALA A 38 18.99 -0.90 18.17
N ARG A 39 18.60 -0.19 17.12
CA ARG A 39 17.46 -0.49 16.26
C ARG A 39 17.85 -0.33 14.80
N VAL A 40 17.32 -1.19 13.93
CA VAL A 40 17.44 -1.08 12.47
C VAL A 40 16.04 -1.00 11.88
N VAL A 41 15.79 0.04 11.08
CA VAL A 41 14.55 0.18 10.31
C VAL A 41 14.89 0.05 8.83
N MET A 42 14.23 -0.87 8.14
CA MET A 42 14.33 -1.05 6.69
C MET A 42 13.02 -0.68 6.04
N VAL A 43 13.03 0.37 5.22
CA VAL A 43 11.86 0.90 4.54
C VAL A 43 11.97 0.62 3.04
N SER A 44 10.91 0.08 2.45
CA SER A 44 10.80 -0.11 1.01
C SER A 44 9.71 0.79 0.44
N PHE A 45 10.06 1.60 -0.56
CA PHE A 45 9.11 2.36 -1.38
C PHE A 45 8.96 1.65 -2.72
N ASP A 46 7.90 0.86 -2.89
CA ASP A 46 7.75 0.01 -4.09
C ASP A 46 7.59 0.85 -5.36
N GLY A 47 8.14 0.36 -6.46
CA GLY A 47 8.11 1.06 -7.74
C GLY A 47 9.02 2.30 -7.83
N LEU A 48 9.72 2.71 -6.74
CA LEU A 48 10.65 3.84 -6.75
C LEU A 48 11.97 3.49 -7.45
N GLY A 49 11.96 3.48 -8.78
CA GLY A 49 13.15 3.25 -9.58
C GLY A 49 14.18 4.40 -9.51
N ALA A 50 15.47 4.07 -9.60
CA ALA A 50 16.56 5.06 -9.56
C ALA A 50 16.37 6.24 -10.54
N PRO A 51 15.97 6.05 -11.83
CA PRO A 51 15.73 7.18 -12.72
C PRO A 51 14.60 8.12 -12.28
N LEU A 52 13.60 7.60 -11.56
CA LEU A 52 12.53 8.42 -11.00
C LEU A 52 13.03 9.24 -9.82
N LEU A 53 13.76 8.60 -8.89
CA LEU A 53 14.38 9.28 -7.76
C LEU A 53 15.35 10.38 -8.21
N GLU A 54 16.23 10.12 -9.17
CA GLU A 54 17.15 11.14 -9.70
C GLU A 54 16.42 12.34 -10.31
N ARG A 55 15.31 12.10 -11.01
CA ARG A 55 14.47 13.19 -11.53
C ARG A 55 13.86 14.02 -10.41
N TRP A 56 13.37 13.38 -9.36
CA TRP A 56 12.82 14.09 -8.21
C TRP A 56 13.87 14.87 -7.43
N LEU A 57 15.09 14.36 -7.30
CA LEU A 57 16.19 15.05 -6.62
C LEU A 57 16.75 16.24 -7.44
N SER A 58 16.61 16.21 -8.77
CA SER A 58 17.13 17.26 -9.66
C SER A 58 16.11 18.36 -10.01
N ASP A 59 14.82 18.10 -9.79
CA ASP A 59 13.70 19.04 -9.92
C ASP A 59 13.24 19.44 -8.50
N PRO A 60 12.71 20.64 -8.23
CA PRO A 60 12.12 21.00 -6.92
C PRO A 60 10.87 20.18 -6.51
N THR A 61 10.79 18.89 -6.86
CA THR A 61 9.70 17.99 -6.46
C THR A 61 9.85 17.56 -5.00
N VAL A 62 11.05 17.19 -4.55
CA VAL A 62 11.32 16.79 -3.15
C VAL A 62 12.22 17.84 -2.51
N VAL A 63 11.73 18.47 -1.45
CA VAL A 63 12.31 19.71 -0.89
C VAL A 63 12.39 19.70 0.63
N THR A 64 11.90 18.64 1.27
CA THR A 64 11.89 18.52 2.72
C THR A 64 13.33 18.31 3.21
N PRO A 65 13.85 19.14 4.13
CA PRO A 65 15.24 19.05 4.56
C PRO A 65 15.66 17.68 5.11
N ALA A 66 14.78 17.03 5.88
CA ALA A 66 15.00 15.68 6.41
C ALA A 66 14.47 14.56 5.49
N GLY A 67 13.96 14.91 4.30
CA GLY A 67 13.37 13.95 3.36
C GLY A 67 14.39 13.22 2.49
N LEU A 68 13.98 12.81 1.30
CA LEU A 68 14.80 12.03 0.35
C LEU A 68 16.13 12.72 0.02
N GLY A 69 16.09 14.04 -0.22
CA GLY A 69 17.28 14.83 -0.54
C GLY A 69 18.24 14.98 0.64
N GLY A 70 17.70 15.19 1.84
CA GLY A 70 18.47 15.25 3.08
C GLY A 70 19.16 13.94 3.40
N MET A 71 18.38 12.85 3.44
CA MET A 71 18.89 11.50 3.67
C MET A 71 19.96 11.11 2.65
N ALA A 72 19.79 11.48 1.37
CA ALA A 72 20.79 11.23 0.34
C ALA A 72 22.09 12.02 0.52
N THR A 73 22.02 13.21 1.14
CA THR A 73 23.17 14.10 1.34
C THR A 73 23.93 13.80 2.63
N GLU A 74 23.19 13.52 3.72
CA GLU A 74 23.75 13.24 5.05
C GLU A 74 24.09 11.75 5.23
N GLY A 75 23.39 10.87 4.53
CA GLY A 75 23.57 9.43 4.55
C GLY A 75 24.43 8.89 3.40
N LEU A 76 24.26 7.61 3.11
CA LEU A 76 24.93 6.94 1.98
C LEU A 76 23.93 6.69 0.86
N LYS A 77 24.15 7.34 -0.29
CA LYS A 77 23.41 7.09 -1.53
C LYS A 77 24.26 6.31 -2.53
N THR A 78 23.67 5.31 -3.16
CA THR A 78 24.20 4.64 -4.37
C THR A 78 23.47 5.15 -5.62
N GLU A 79 24.13 5.14 -6.79
CA GLU A 79 23.52 5.50 -8.08
C GLU A 79 22.30 4.63 -8.39
N ARG A 80 22.37 3.32 -8.10
CA ARG A 80 21.26 2.39 -8.29
C ARG A 80 21.47 1.09 -7.50
N LEU A 81 20.36 0.48 -7.10
CA LEU A 81 20.31 -0.92 -6.68
C LEU A 81 19.96 -1.79 -7.90
N ARG A 82 20.74 -2.84 -8.16
CA ARG A 82 20.45 -3.80 -9.24
C ARG A 82 19.54 -4.90 -8.72
N MET A 83 18.30 -4.88 -9.19
CA MET A 83 17.28 -5.87 -8.86
C MET A 83 17.58 -7.24 -9.48
N VAL A 84 17.05 -8.30 -8.85
CA VAL A 84 17.07 -9.65 -9.42
C VAL A 84 16.01 -9.78 -10.53
N ASN A 85 16.21 -10.73 -11.43
CA ASN A 85 15.28 -11.00 -12.52
C ASN A 85 14.32 -12.15 -12.15
N PRO A 86 12.99 -12.02 -12.35
CA PRO A 86 12.27 -10.85 -12.87
C PRO A 86 12.09 -9.72 -11.85
N THR A 87 12.01 -8.48 -12.33
CA THR A 87 11.82 -7.26 -11.53
C THR A 87 10.36 -7.11 -11.06
N LEU A 88 9.87 -8.09 -10.32
CA LEU A 88 8.53 -8.12 -9.71
C LEU A 88 8.62 -7.97 -8.18
N THR A 89 7.59 -7.38 -7.57
CA THR A 89 7.53 -7.07 -6.14
C THR A 89 7.84 -8.26 -5.24
N ALA A 90 7.08 -9.36 -5.34
CA ALA A 90 7.25 -10.53 -4.48
C ALA A 90 8.64 -11.16 -4.63
N VAL A 91 9.15 -11.19 -5.86
CA VAL A 91 10.45 -11.76 -6.19
C VAL A 91 11.57 -10.95 -5.56
N ASN A 92 11.56 -9.63 -5.74
CA ASN A 92 12.64 -8.78 -5.27
C ASN A 92 12.60 -8.56 -3.76
N HIS A 93 11.43 -8.45 -3.14
CA HIS A 93 11.32 -8.35 -1.69
C HIS A 93 11.77 -9.66 -1.00
N ALA A 94 11.48 -10.83 -1.58
CA ALA A 94 12.01 -12.10 -1.10
C ALA A 94 13.54 -12.15 -1.23
N SER A 95 14.10 -11.76 -2.38
CA SER A 95 15.55 -11.72 -2.57
C SER A 95 16.25 -10.70 -1.66
N LEU A 96 15.65 -9.53 -1.45
CA LEU A 96 16.19 -8.49 -0.56
C LEU A 96 16.31 -8.97 0.87
N ILE A 97 15.27 -9.65 1.39
CA ILE A 97 15.24 -10.03 2.79
C ILE A 97 15.94 -11.36 3.10
N THR A 98 16.18 -12.19 2.08
CA THR A 98 16.90 -13.47 2.24
C THR A 98 18.37 -13.37 1.86
N GLY A 99 18.72 -12.44 0.95
CA GLY A 99 20.01 -12.38 0.27
C GLY A 99 20.19 -13.44 -0.82
N ALA A 100 19.12 -14.14 -1.23
CA ALA A 100 19.16 -15.28 -2.13
C ALA A 100 18.48 -14.99 -3.48
N LEU A 101 18.88 -15.70 -4.53
CA LEU A 101 18.30 -15.55 -5.87
C LEU A 101 16.89 -16.18 -5.95
N PRO A 102 16.05 -15.81 -6.94
CA PRO A 102 14.73 -16.42 -7.11
C PRO A 102 14.73 -17.95 -7.22
N SER A 103 15.80 -18.52 -7.77
CA SER A 103 16.02 -19.97 -7.85
C SER A 103 16.28 -20.65 -6.50
N GLU A 104 16.66 -19.88 -5.48
CA GLU A 104 16.94 -20.33 -4.12
C GLU A 104 15.83 -19.94 -3.15
N THR A 105 15.12 -18.84 -3.42
CA THR A 105 13.96 -18.44 -2.62
C THR A 105 12.71 -19.25 -2.95
N GLY A 106 12.64 -19.81 -4.17
CA GLY A 106 11.45 -20.48 -4.71
C GLY A 106 10.36 -19.53 -5.21
N ILE A 107 10.55 -18.21 -5.08
CA ILE A 107 9.56 -17.18 -5.42
C ILE A 107 9.97 -16.50 -6.73
N VAL A 108 9.29 -16.87 -7.81
CA VAL A 108 9.67 -16.48 -9.19
C VAL A 108 8.72 -15.50 -9.88
N SER A 109 7.58 -15.18 -9.24
CA SER A 109 6.62 -14.17 -9.71
C SER A 109 5.68 -13.74 -8.57
N ASN A 110 5.00 -12.60 -8.73
CA ASN A 110 3.87 -12.19 -7.86
C ASN A 110 2.78 -13.27 -7.82
N GLY A 111 2.58 -14.01 -8.92
CA GLY A 111 1.79 -15.22 -8.90
C GLY A 111 2.15 -16.16 -10.04
N TYR A 112 2.35 -17.43 -9.72
CA TYR A 112 2.86 -18.45 -10.64
C TYR A 112 2.13 -19.77 -10.44
N ARG A 113 2.49 -20.79 -11.24
CA ARG A 113 2.02 -22.16 -11.04
C ARG A 113 3.21 -22.98 -10.57
N ALA A 114 3.08 -23.63 -9.43
CA ALA A 114 4.11 -24.54 -8.98
C ALA A 114 4.10 -25.80 -9.86
N HIS A 115 5.21 -26.52 -9.91
CA HIS A 115 5.27 -27.80 -10.61
C HIS A 115 4.22 -28.76 -10.04
N GLY A 116 3.34 -29.28 -10.91
CA GLY A 116 2.24 -30.17 -10.52
C GLY A 116 0.93 -29.48 -10.15
N ASP A 117 0.87 -28.14 -10.13
CA ASP A 117 -0.39 -27.42 -9.95
C ASP A 117 -1.34 -27.64 -11.14
N ALA A 118 -2.63 -27.77 -10.85
CA ALA A 118 -3.69 -27.81 -11.85
C ALA A 118 -3.74 -26.49 -12.65
N LEU A 119 -4.25 -26.56 -13.90
CA LEU A 119 -4.29 -25.39 -14.79
C LEU A 119 -5.19 -24.23 -14.30
N ASN A 120 -6.03 -24.45 -13.30
CA ASN A 120 -6.88 -23.44 -12.68
C ASN A 120 -6.35 -22.96 -11.32
N ARG A 121 -5.23 -23.51 -10.84
CA ARG A 121 -4.60 -23.11 -9.59
C ARG A 121 -3.47 -22.12 -9.87
N ARG A 122 -3.37 -21.10 -9.03
CA ARG A 122 -2.25 -20.15 -9.02
C ARG A 122 -1.73 -20.04 -7.59
N THR A 123 -0.42 -20.09 -7.44
CA THR A 123 0.30 -19.83 -6.20
C THR A 123 0.54 -18.33 -6.07
N ASN A 124 0.27 -17.79 -4.89
CA ASN A 124 0.53 -16.40 -4.53
C ASN A 124 1.97 -16.25 -4.05
N GLY A 125 2.81 -15.51 -4.80
CA GLY A 125 4.20 -15.29 -4.43
C GLY A 125 4.37 -14.49 -3.14
N PHE A 126 3.41 -13.63 -2.80
CA PHE A 126 3.44 -12.81 -1.58
C PHE A 126 3.19 -13.60 -0.29
N GLY A 127 2.55 -14.77 -0.38
CA GLY A 127 2.25 -15.65 0.77
C GLY A 127 2.98 -16.99 0.73
N THR A 128 3.99 -17.12 -0.13
CA THR A 128 4.78 -18.35 -0.21
C THR A 128 5.94 -18.29 0.78
N VAL A 129 6.10 -19.35 1.59
CA VAL A 129 7.28 -19.51 2.45
C VAL A 129 8.50 -19.68 1.57
N SER A 130 9.49 -18.79 1.73
CA SER A 130 10.72 -18.87 0.98
C SER A 130 11.56 -20.08 1.41
N GLU A 131 12.16 -20.77 0.45
CA GLU A 131 13.10 -21.88 0.70
C GLU A 131 14.41 -21.38 1.34
N ALA A 132 14.77 -20.12 1.11
CA ALA A 132 15.86 -19.44 1.80
C ALA A 132 15.29 -18.68 3.01
N PRO A 133 15.85 -18.85 4.24
CA PRO A 133 15.28 -18.24 5.42
C PRO A 133 15.42 -16.70 5.38
N PRO A 134 14.32 -15.95 5.53
CA PRO A 134 14.34 -14.49 5.54
C PRO A 134 14.99 -13.95 6.81
N LEU A 135 15.44 -12.69 6.77
CA LEU A 135 16.20 -12.09 7.86
C LEU A 135 15.44 -12.07 9.19
N TRP A 136 14.12 -11.89 9.20
CA TRP A 136 13.32 -11.93 10.43
C TRP A 136 13.35 -13.31 11.10
N VAL A 137 13.38 -14.40 10.34
CA VAL A 137 13.56 -15.76 10.88
C VAL A 137 14.94 -15.92 11.52
N LYS A 138 15.98 -15.42 10.86
CA LYS A 138 17.36 -15.45 11.39
C LYS A 138 17.53 -14.56 12.62
N ALA A 139 16.94 -13.36 12.62
CA ALA A 139 16.97 -12.40 13.71
C ALA A 139 16.29 -12.98 14.96
N ARG A 140 15.10 -13.56 14.80
CA ARG A 140 14.41 -14.26 15.89
C ARG A 140 15.22 -15.43 16.44
N ALA A 141 15.86 -16.22 15.57
CA ALA A 141 16.74 -17.31 16.01
C ALA A 141 17.97 -16.82 16.81
N ALA A 142 18.38 -15.57 16.58
CA ALA A 142 19.42 -14.89 17.36
C ALA A 142 18.88 -14.16 18.62
N GLY A 143 17.59 -14.31 18.93
CA GLY A 143 16.95 -13.67 20.08
C GLY A 143 16.61 -12.19 19.90
N LEU A 144 16.61 -11.69 18.65
CA LEU A 144 16.22 -10.32 18.31
C LEU A 144 14.72 -10.25 18.03
N ARG A 145 14.08 -9.18 18.51
CA ARG A 145 12.67 -8.88 18.30
C ARG A 145 12.47 -8.12 16.99
N THR A 146 11.50 -8.59 16.22
CA THR A 146 11.24 -8.16 14.85
C THR A 146 9.81 -7.64 14.68
N GLY A 147 9.68 -6.45 14.11
CA GLY A 147 8.41 -5.88 13.66
C GLY A 147 8.33 -5.91 12.13
N ILE A 148 7.16 -6.20 11.56
CA ILE A 148 6.97 -6.04 10.11
C ILE A 148 5.65 -5.35 9.79
N LEU A 149 5.75 -4.25 9.04
CA LEU A 149 4.64 -3.42 8.58
C LEU A 149 4.52 -3.62 7.07
N LEU A 150 3.66 -4.57 6.68
CA LEU A 150 3.28 -4.85 5.28
C LEU A 150 4.38 -5.36 4.36
N TRP A 151 5.51 -5.86 4.89
CA TRP A 151 6.58 -6.36 4.03
C TRP A 151 6.09 -7.50 3.11
N PRO A 152 6.27 -7.41 1.78
CA PRO A 152 5.88 -8.48 0.86
C PRO A 152 6.57 -9.81 1.22
N GLY A 153 5.78 -10.86 1.47
CA GLY A 153 6.29 -12.12 2.01
C GLY A 153 6.00 -12.34 3.50
N ALA A 154 5.31 -11.41 4.17
CA ALA A 154 4.86 -11.56 5.55
C ALA A 154 3.36 -11.28 5.68
N ASP A 155 2.58 -12.31 5.99
CA ASP A 155 1.13 -12.25 6.18
C ASP A 155 0.68 -12.72 7.57
N PHE A 156 1.64 -13.10 8.42
CA PHE A 156 1.45 -13.67 9.75
C PHE A 156 0.69 -15.01 9.80
N SER A 157 0.53 -15.71 8.68
CA SER A 157 -0.17 -17.01 8.61
C SER A 157 0.64 -18.19 9.15
N SER A 158 1.96 -18.05 9.22
CA SER A 158 2.87 -19.05 9.78
C SER A 158 4.11 -18.40 10.37
N ARG A 159 4.83 -19.09 11.25
CA ARG A 159 6.02 -18.56 11.93
C ARG A 159 7.09 -18.03 10.98
N ASP A 160 7.22 -18.62 9.80
CA ASP A 160 8.22 -18.23 8.79
C ASP A 160 7.78 -17.03 7.95
N LEU A 161 6.47 -16.72 7.95
CA LEU A 161 5.84 -15.55 7.33
C LEU A 161 5.46 -14.46 8.36
N SER A 162 5.99 -14.55 9.58
CA SER A 162 5.70 -13.62 10.67
C SER A 162 6.97 -12.97 11.20
N GLY A 163 6.87 -11.70 11.59
CA GLY A 163 7.71 -11.12 12.65
C GLY A 163 7.18 -11.50 14.04
N ASP A 164 7.65 -10.84 15.09
CA ASP A 164 7.09 -11.00 16.44
C ASP A 164 5.81 -10.16 16.63
N PHE A 165 5.69 -9.06 15.88
CA PHE A 165 4.48 -8.25 15.77
C PHE A 165 4.42 -7.51 14.43
N GLY A 166 3.28 -6.88 14.13
CA GLY A 166 3.13 -5.95 13.03
C GLY A 166 1.79 -6.04 12.32
N ILE A 167 1.74 -5.55 11.09
CA ILE A 167 0.53 -5.48 10.28
C ILE A 167 0.71 -6.17 8.93
N SER A 168 -0.34 -6.82 8.43
CA SER A 168 -0.36 -7.47 7.11
C SER A 168 -1.33 -6.82 6.14
N TRP A 169 -1.10 -7.07 4.85
CA TRP A 169 -1.87 -6.50 3.77
C TRP A 169 -3.31 -7.04 3.75
N PRO A 170 -4.34 -6.19 3.89
CA PRO A 170 -5.73 -6.64 3.75
C PRO A 170 -6.02 -7.04 2.30
N VAL A 171 -6.42 -8.30 2.10
CA VAL A 171 -6.63 -8.86 0.74
C VAL A 171 -8.02 -8.56 0.19
N ARG A 172 -9.04 -8.46 1.07
CA ARG A 172 -10.42 -8.23 0.67
C ARG A 172 -11.12 -7.31 1.67
N PRO A 173 -11.79 -6.25 1.20
CA PRO A 173 -12.67 -5.47 2.05
C PRO A 173 -13.93 -6.28 2.38
N LEU A 174 -14.62 -5.90 3.45
CA LEU A 174 -15.93 -6.43 3.80
C LEU A 174 -16.98 -6.04 2.75
N ILE A 175 -16.92 -4.78 2.32
CA ILE A 175 -17.79 -4.19 1.29
C ILE A 175 -16.90 -3.43 0.30
N ARG A 176 -17.13 -3.62 -1.00
CA ARG A 176 -16.36 -2.95 -2.05
C ARG A 176 -16.71 -1.47 -2.13
N ALA A 177 -15.77 -0.67 -2.63
CA ALA A 177 -16.05 0.71 -2.98
C ALA A 177 -17.08 0.78 -4.11
N GLU A 178 -17.85 1.86 -4.16
CA GLU A 178 -18.77 2.14 -5.25
C GLU A 178 -19.01 3.64 -5.44
N ILE A 179 -19.53 3.99 -6.60
CA ILE A 179 -19.99 5.35 -6.91
C ILE A 179 -21.51 5.32 -6.88
N ILE A 180 -22.09 6.21 -6.07
CA ILE A 180 -23.52 6.34 -5.83
C ILE A 180 -23.98 7.67 -6.42
N GLU A 181 -24.99 7.63 -7.27
CA GLU A 181 -25.66 8.81 -7.79
C GLU A 181 -26.95 9.01 -6.99
N LEU A 182 -27.05 10.11 -6.25
CA LEU A 182 -28.20 10.45 -5.43
C LEU A 182 -29.11 11.40 -6.21
N ASP A 183 -30.18 10.85 -6.77
CA ASP A 183 -31.16 11.59 -7.55
C ASP A 183 -32.09 12.39 -6.61
N PRO A 184 -32.25 13.72 -6.80
CA PRO A 184 -33.17 14.56 -6.04
C PRO A 184 -34.61 14.05 -6.00
N SER A 185 -35.07 13.32 -7.02
CA SER A 185 -36.42 12.77 -7.08
C SER A 185 -36.65 11.59 -6.12
N GLU A 186 -35.58 10.99 -5.61
CA GLU A 186 -35.60 9.91 -4.62
C GLU A 186 -35.37 10.43 -3.18
N ALA A 187 -35.15 11.73 -3.02
CA ALA A 187 -34.90 12.35 -1.73
C ALA A 187 -36.17 12.56 -0.92
N GLU A 188 -36.02 12.51 0.40
CA GLU A 188 -37.04 12.92 1.37
C GLU A 188 -36.67 14.29 1.96
N GLY A 189 -37.67 15.01 2.49
CA GLY A 189 -37.42 16.22 3.29
C GLY A 189 -36.75 15.88 4.62
N GLU A 190 -35.83 16.73 5.09
CA GLU A 190 -35.18 16.59 6.39
C GLU A 190 -35.45 17.80 7.31
N PRO A 191 -36.41 17.70 8.23
CA PRO A 191 -36.82 18.82 9.07
C PRO A 191 -35.82 19.18 10.19
N GLU A 192 -34.90 18.29 10.58
CA GLU A 192 -33.86 18.60 11.57
C GLU A 192 -32.83 19.59 11.03
N LEU A 193 -32.65 19.62 9.71
CA LEU A 193 -31.72 20.47 9.02
C LEU A 193 -32.47 21.61 8.33
N ALA A 194 -32.58 22.74 9.01
CA ALA A 194 -33.21 23.93 8.43
C ALA A 194 -32.33 24.51 7.31
N SER A 195 -32.86 24.46 6.09
CA SER A 195 -32.30 25.16 4.93
C SER A 195 -32.87 26.58 4.83
N VAL A 196 -32.09 27.51 4.29
CA VAL A 196 -32.47 28.92 4.13
C VAL A 196 -32.93 29.22 2.69
N ASP A 197 -33.32 30.47 2.43
CA ASP A 197 -33.66 31.01 1.10
C ASP A 197 -34.74 30.24 0.30
N GLY A 198 -35.60 29.50 1.03
CA GLY A 198 -36.80 28.86 0.48
C GLY A 198 -36.57 27.53 -0.21
N VAL A 199 -35.39 26.93 -0.05
CA VAL A 199 -35.08 25.56 -0.50
C VAL A 199 -35.36 24.58 0.63
N GLU A 200 -36.04 23.47 0.34
CA GLU A 200 -36.19 22.35 1.28
C GLU A 200 -34.93 21.48 1.28
N THR A 201 -34.49 21.06 2.46
CA THR A 201 -33.39 20.11 2.60
C THR A 201 -33.76 18.77 1.98
N LEU A 202 -32.90 18.23 1.13
CA LEU A 202 -33.06 16.92 0.53
C LEU A 202 -32.19 15.91 1.27
N ARG A 203 -32.73 14.73 1.57
CA ARG A 203 -32.00 13.66 2.27
C ARG A 203 -32.24 12.28 1.64
N TRP A 204 -31.18 11.50 1.59
CA TRP A 204 -31.19 10.09 1.19
C TRP A 204 -30.77 9.20 2.36
N ARG A 205 -31.43 8.04 2.47
CA ARG A 205 -30.99 6.92 3.32
C ARG A 205 -30.37 5.86 2.43
N ILE A 206 -29.09 5.60 2.63
CA ILE A 206 -28.30 4.69 1.81
C ILE A 206 -28.01 3.44 2.66
N PRO A 207 -28.72 2.32 2.44
CA PRO A 207 -28.43 1.09 3.16
C PRO A 207 -27.10 0.52 2.69
N VAL A 208 -26.20 0.24 3.64
CA VAL A 208 -24.91 -0.38 3.37
C VAL A 208 -25.02 -1.85 3.72
N MET A 209 -25.02 -2.70 2.68
CA MET A 209 -25.33 -4.13 2.82
C MET A 209 -24.07 -4.99 2.86
N VAL A 210 -24.07 -6.00 3.74
CA VAL A 210 -23.07 -7.07 3.78
C VAL A 210 -23.77 -8.43 3.77
N SER A 211 -23.44 -9.27 2.78
CA SER A 211 -24.02 -10.63 2.66
C SER A 211 -25.57 -10.70 2.70
N GLY A 212 -26.27 -9.63 2.30
CA GLY A 212 -27.73 -9.55 2.30
C GLY A 212 -28.35 -8.99 3.60
N GLU A 213 -27.54 -8.67 4.60
CA GLU A 213 -27.96 -7.99 5.83
C GLU A 213 -27.50 -6.52 5.80
N GLU A 214 -28.28 -5.64 6.41
CA GLU A 214 -27.92 -4.23 6.54
C GLU A 214 -26.89 -4.07 7.64
N LEU A 215 -25.71 -3.58 7.27
CA LEU A 215 -24.61 -3.34 8.21
C LEU A 215 -24.80 -2.01 8.94
N LEU A 216 -25.17 -0.98 8.19
CA LEU A 216 -25.52 0.34 8.68
C LEU A 216 -26.34 1.07 7.61
N GLN A 217 -27.01 2.13 8.02
CA GLN A 217 -27.62 3.08 7.10
C GLN A 217 -26.83 4.40 7.13
N LEU A 218 -26.38 4.85 5.97
CA LEU A 218 -25.71 6.14 5.80
C LEU A 218 -26.75 7.17 5.38
N GLU A 219 -26.88 8.25 6.14
CA GLU A 219 -27.72 9.38 5.78
C GLU A 219 -26.88 10.48 5.16
N VAL A 220 -27.32 10.96 3.99
CA VAL A 220 -26.71 12.08 3.27
C VAL A 220 -27.80 13.11 3.02
N ALA A 221 -27.55 14.36 3.36
CA ALA A 221 -28.46 15.45 3.11
C ALA A 221 -27.74 16.62 2.42
N VAL A 222 -28.49 17.42 1.68
CA VAL A 222 -28.02 18.67 1.08
C VAL A 222 -28.94 19.82 1.45
N LEU A 223 -28.33 20.95 1.77
CA LEU A 223 -29.03 22.12 2.25
C LEU A 223 -28.38 23.42 1.77
N ASP A 224 -29.17 24.49 1.80
CA ASP A 224 -28.69 25.86 1.72
C ASP A 224 -28.48 26.39 3.14
N ILE A 225 -27.27 26.85 3.45
CA ILE A 225 -26.95 27.47 4.75
C ILE A 225 -26.66 28.96 4.63
N GLN A 226 -26.59 29.49 3.41
CA GLN A 226 -26.22 30.89 3.15
C GLN A 226 -27.46 31.71 2.91
N SER A 227 -27.74 32.70 3.75
CA SER A 227 -28.85 33.63 3.52
C SER A 227 -28.40 34.78 2.62
N ASP A 228 -28.29 34.51 1.31
CA ASP A 228 -27.89 35.47 0.27
C ASP A 228 -29.03 35.81 -0.72
N GLY A 229 -30.21 35.24 -0.48
CA GLY A 229 -31.41 35.34 -1.29
C GLY A 229 -31.38 34.50 -2.57
N ARG A 230 -30.43 33.56 -2.71
CA ARG A 230 -30.25 32.76 -3.93
C ARG A 230 -30.34 31.26 -3.62
N PRO A 231 -31.53 30.65 -3.83
CA PRO A 231 -31.79 29.26 -3.46
C PRO A 231 -30.81 28.28 -4.14
N ARG A 232 -29.85 27.74 -3.39
CA ARG A 232 -28.82 26.84 -3.92
C ARG A 232 -28.31 25.85 -2.86
N PHE A 233 -28.18 24.58 -3.20
CA PHE A 233 -27.53 23.60 -2.34
C PHE A 233 -26.01 23.80 -2.35
N GLN A 234 -25.41 24.02 -1.20
CA GLN A 234 -23.97 24.36 -1.10
C GLN A 234 -23.26 23.55 -0.01
N THR A 235 -24.02 22.86 0.83
CA THR A 235 -23.50 22.10 1.95
C THR A 235 -24.08 20.71 1.91
N ILE A 236 -23.23 19.72 2.17
CA ILE A 236 -23.61 18.33 2.36
C ILE A 236 -23.54 18.06 3.86
N ALA A 237 -24.52 17.37 4.41
CA ALA A 237 -24.49 16.86 5.77
C ALA A 237 -24.52 15.33 5.71
N VAL A 238 -23.64 14.67 6.46
CA VAL A 238 -23.59 13.21 6.53
C VAL A 238 -23.67 12.74 7.98
N ARG A 239 -24.34 11.61 8.20
CA ARG A 239 -24.29 10.88 9.47
C ARG A 239 -24.54 9.40 9.24
N SER A 240 -24.03 8.55 10.10
CA SER A 240 -24.49 7.16 10.19
C SER A 240 -25.73 7.08 11.08
N GLU A 241 -26.62 6.12 10.79
CA GLU A 241 -27.78 5.88 11.63
C GLU A 241 -27.37 5.60 13.08
N GLY A 242 -28.03 6.28 14.02
CA GLY A 242 -27.69 6.27 15.45
C GLY A 242 -26.73 7.37 15.87
N GLU A 243 -26.05 8.06 14.95
CA GLU A 243 -25.31 9.29 15.27
C GLU A 243 -26.28 10.44 15.54
N VAL A 244 -26.05 11.16 16.65
CA VAL A 244 -26.89 12.30 17.05
C VAL A 244 -26.57 13.55 16.23
N SER A 245 -25.34 13.68 15.75
CA SER A 245 -24.83 14.90 15.12
C SER A 245 -24.50 14.69 13.66
N TRP A 246 -24.95 15.63 12.83
CA TRP A 246 -24.56 15.72 11.44
C TRP A 246 -23.13 16.27 11.31
N ARG A 247 -22.36 15.70 10.38
CA ARG A 247 -21.07 16.22 9.93
C ARG A 247 -21.27 16.99 8.63
N TYR A 248 -20.89 18.26 8.62
CA TYR A 248 -21.01 19.11 7.43
C TYR A 248 -19.76 19.02 6.56
N ILE A 249 -19.95 18.73 5.28
CA ILE A 249 -18.92 18.46 4.28
C ILE A 249 -19.16 19.39 3.08
N GLU A 250 -18.08 19.93 2.53
CA GLU A 250 -18.11 20.73 1.29
C GLU A 250 -18.07 19.83 0.05
N GLU A 251 -18.38 20.38 -1.13
CA GLU A 251 -18.11 19.68 -2.39
C GLU A 251 -16.61 19.32 -2.46
N ARG A 252 -16.29 18.12 -2.96
CA ARG A 252 -14.93 17.54 -2.95
C ARG A 252 -14.38 17.22 -1.56
N GLY A 253 -15.16 17.36 -0.50
CA GLY A 253 -14.78 16.95 0.85
C GLY A 253 -14.79 15.44 1.06
N TRP A 254 -13.88 14.95 1.90
CA TRP A 254 -13.83 13.57 2.40
C TRP A 254 -14.54 13.45 3.75
N PHE A 255 -15.10 12.29 4.02
CA PHE A 255 -15.55 11.86 5.33
C PHE A 255 -15.33 10.37 5.51
N ASP A 256 -15.25 9.90 6.76
CA ASP A 256 -15.16 8.48 7.08
C ASP A 256 -16.46 7.94 7.65
N THR A 257 -16.72 6.66 7.43
CA THR A 257 -17.79 5.90 8.06
C THR A 257 -17.15 4.70 8.75
N GLN A 258 -17.41 4.52 10.03
CA GLN A 258 -16.85 3.43 10.83
C GLN A 258 -17.95 2.58 11.45
N VAL A 259 -17.71 1.28 11.58
CA VAL A 259 -18.67 0.32 12.13
C VAL A 259 -17.95 -0.89 12.71
N MET A 260 -18.45 -1.39 13.83
CA MET A 260 -18.04 -2.68 14.37
C MET A 260 -18.76 -3.79 13.60
N ALA A 261 -18.01 -4.71 13.00
CA ALA A 261 -18.56 -5.81 12.22
C ALA A 261 -17.65 -7.05 12.29
N ALA A 262 -18.23 -8.22 12.04
CA ALA A 262 -17.47 -9.46 11.90
C ALA A 262 -17.39 -9.86 10.41
N GLY A 263 -16.18 -9.80 9.84
CA GLY A 263 -15.90 -10.36 8.52
C GLY A 263 -15.74 -11.89 8.55
N PRO A 264 -15.74 -12.55 7.37
CA PRO A 264 -15.72 -14.02 7.28
C PRO A 264 -14.50 -14.71 7.94
N SER A 265 -13.39 -14.00 8.08
CA SER A 265 -12.13 -14.49 8.65
C SER A 265 -11.82 -13.92 10.03
N ASP A 266 -12.76 -13.18 10.61
CA ASP A 266 -12.51 -12.41 11.83
C ASP A 266 -12.82 -13.27 13.06
N ILE A 267 -12.11 -12.99 14.15
CA ILE A 267 -12.37 -13.63 15.45
C ILE A 267 -13.07 -12.60 16.32
N GLY A 268 -14.38 -12.49 16.17
CA GLY A 268 -15.23 -11.48 16.80
C GLY A 268 -15.39 -10.22 15.94
N ASP A 269 -16.02 -9.19 16.53
CA ASP A 269 -16.21 -7.91 15.87
C ASP A 269 -14.90 -7.13 15.80
N GLU A 270 -14.64 -6.53 14.64
CA GLU A 270 -13.48 -5.70 14.35
C GLU A 270 -13.96 -4.33 13.85
N LEU A 271 -13.13 -3.31 14.04
CA LEU A 271 -13.43 -1.96 13.54
C LEU A 271 -13.19 -1.89 12.03
N TYR A 272 -14.25 -1.76 11.26
CA TYR A 272 -14.21 -1.48 9.83
C TYR A 272 -14.41 0.02 9.57
N GLY A 273 -13.75 0.54 8.54
CA GLY A 273 -13.95 1.90 8.08
C GLY A 273 -13.90 2.04 6.57
N ALA A 274 -14.61 3.04 6.07
CA ALA A 274 -14.62 3.46 4.68
C ALA A 274 -14.45 4.98 4.58
N TRP A 275 -13.54 5.43 3.73
CA TRP A 275 -13.37 6.85 3.40
C TRP A 275 -14.12 7.15 2.12
N SER A 276 -15.05 8.09 2.22
CA SER A 276 -15.97 8.48 1.17
C SER A 276 -15.75 9.94 0.78
N LYS A 277 -16.01 10.28 -0.48
CA LYS A 277 -15.81 11.64 -1.01
C LYS A 277 -17.04 12.10 -1.76
N VAL A 278 -17.48 13.33 -1.48
CA VAL A 278 -18.46 14.01 -2.33
C VAL A 278 -17.75 14.39 -3.63
N LEU A 279 -18.04 13.68 -4.73
CA LEU A 279 -17.40 13.93 -6.02
C LEU A 279 -17.99 15.16 -6.72
N HIS A 280 -19.29 15.39 -6.56
CA HIS A 280 -20.00 16.53 -7.12
C HIS A 280 -21.31 16.82 -6.37
N LEU A 281 -21.68 18.10 -6.30
CA LEU A 281 -22.99 18.59 -5.87
C LEU A 281 -23.60 19.49 -6.96
N ASP A 282 -24.76 19.12 -7.49
CA ASP A 282 -25.57 20.02 -8.33
C ASP A 282 -26.20 21.08 -7.44
N VAL A 283 -25.63 22.29 -7.47
CA VAL A 283 -26.06 23.40 -6.61
C VAL A 283 -27.49 23.89 -6.87
N HIS A 284 -28.10 23.52 -8.00
CA HIS A 284 -29.45 23.97 -8.35
C HIS A 284 -30.50 22.89 -8.12
N ARG A 285 -30.15 21.62 -8.33
CA ARG A 285 -31.09 20.50 -8.19
C ARG A 285 -30.89 19.70 -6.90
N GLY A 286 -29.72 19.78 -6.29
CA GLY A 286 -29.34 19.05 -5.09
C GLY A 286 -28.83 17.63 -5.37
N GLY A 287 -28.65 17.23 -6.63
CA GLY A 287 -28.14 15.90 -6.96
C GLY A 287 -26.70 15.74 -6.48
N VAL A 288 -26.36 14.58 -5.91
CA VAL A 288 -25.02 14.31 -5.36
C VAL A 288 -24.40 13.11 -6.02
N ARG A 289 -23.15 13.24 -6.43
CA ARG A 289 -22.31 12.11 -6.84
C ARG A 289 -21.35 11.78 -5.72
N LEU A 290 -21.50 10.59 -5.14
CA LEU A 290 -20.75 10.16 -3.95
C LEU A 290 -19.84 8.97 -4.29
N TYR A 291 -18.55 9.08 -3.99
CA TYR A 291 -17.68 7.91 -3.89
C TYR A 291 -17.78 7.35 -2.47
N ARG A 292 -18.32 6.15 -2.30
CA ARG A 292 -18.24 5.42 -1.03
C ARG A 292 -17.03 4.49 -1.07
N GLY A 293 -16.10 4.70 -0.16
CA GLY A 293 -14.93 3.84 -0.03
C GLY A 293 -15.29 2.39 0.30
N ALA A 294 -14.30 1.51 0.13
CA ALA A 294 -14.41 0.13 0.58
C ALA A 294 -14.30 0.06 2.11
N PHE A 295 -15.09 -0.82 2.73
CA PHE A 295 -15.01 -1.07 4.18
C PHE A 295 -13.86 -2.02 4.45
N ASN A 296 -12.79 -1.49 5.03
CA ASN A 296 -11.59 -2.24 5.37
C ASN A 296 -11.34 -2.20 6.88
N ARG A 297 -10.59 -3.18 7.37
CA ARG A 297 -10.08 -3.20 8.75
C ARG A 297 -8.58 -3.34 8.76
N LEU A 298 -7.96 -2.95 9.87
CA LEU A 298 -6.57 -3.22 10.13
C LEU A 298 -6.37 -4.72 10.41
N LEU A 299 -5.40 -5.35 9.74
CA LEU A 299 -4.94 -6.70 10.05
C LEU A 299 -3.61 -6.60 10.82
N ALA A 300 -3.65 -6.88 12.11
CA ALA A 300 -2.50 -6.75 12.99
C ALA A 300 -2.29 -8.02 13.83
N PHE A 301 -1.02 -8.30 14.14
CA PHE A 301 -0.60 -9.48 14.89
C PHE A 301 0.45 -9.10 15.94
N PRO A 302 0.47 -9.75 17.13
CA PRO A 302 -0.60 -10.60 17.67
C PRO A 302 -1.83 -9.77 18.06
N ARG A 303 -2.92 -10.42 18.52
CA ARG A 303 -4.16 -9.71 18.90
C ARG A 303 -3.93 -8.61 19.94
N ASP A 304 -3.00 -8.79 20.89
CA ASP A 304 -2.65 -7.73 21.84
C ASP A 304 -2.07 -6.47 21.16
N PHE A 305 -1.17 -6.65 20.19
CA PHE A 305 -0.64 -5.55 19.38
C PHE A 305 -1.77 -4.86 18.59
N SER A 306 -2.67 -5.63 17.98
CA SER A 306 -3.86 -5.08 17.30
C SER A 306 -4.73 -4.25 18.24
N ASN A 307 -5.01 -4.75 19.45
CA ASN A 307 -5.87 -4.06 20.42
C ASN A 307 -5.28 -2.73 20.89
N ARG A 308 -3.95 -2.58 20.89
CA ARG A 308 -3.26 -1.34 21.24
C ARG A 308 -3.11 -0.39 20.05
N LEU A 309 -2.89 -0.91 18.84
CA LEU A 309 -2.67 -0.10 17.64
C LEU A 309 -3.98 0.43 17.05
N THR A 310 -5.01 -0.39 16.89
CA THR A 310 -6.26 -0.02 16.19
C THR A 310 -6.93 1.24 16.75
N PRO A 311 -7.06 1.45 18.07
CA PRO A 311 -7.65 2.68 18.62
C PRO A 311 -6.86 3.95 18.29
N GLU A 312 -5.55 3.82 18.05
CA GLU A 312 -4.64 4.95 17.85
C GLU A 312 -4.56 5.37 16.38
N VAL A 313 -4.67 4.41 15.45
CA VAL A 313 -4.53 4.67 14.00
C VAL A 313 -5.83 4.53 13.21
N GLY A 314 -6.85 3.90 13.80
CA GLY A 314 -8.12 3.61 13.14
C GLY A 314 -8.07 2.41 12.18
N PRO A 315 -9.12 2.21 11.38
CA PRO A 315 -9.17 1.12 10.39
C PRO A 315 -8.22 1.36 9.21
N TRP A 316 -7.95 0.32 8.43
CA TRP A 316 -7.16 0.44 7.20
C TRP A 316 -7.83 1.36 6.17
N PRO A 317 -7.13 2.34 5.57
CA PRO A 317 -7.71 3.31 4.65
C PRO A 317 -8.13 2.75 3.29
N GLY A 318 -7.68 1.53 2.96
CA GLY A 318 -7.78 0.96 1.63
C GLY A 318 -6.61 1.39 0.74
N VAL A 319 -6.39 0.63 -0.33
CA VAL A 319 -5.52 1.09 -1.44
C VAL A 319 -6.28 2.08 -2.32
N PRO A 320 -5.58 2.97 -3.05
CA PRO A 320 -6.18 3.82 -4.06
C PRO A 320 -7.00 3.01 -5.09
N ASP A 321 -8.14 3.55 -5.51
CA ASP A 321 -9.09 2.83 -6.35
C ASP A 321 -8.72 2.92 -7.84
N GLU A 322 -7.81 2.04 -8.25
CA GLU A 322 -7.30 1.96 -9.62
C GLU A 322 -8.45 1.85 -10.64
N LYS A 323 -9.44 1.00 -10.38
CA LYS A 323 -10.56 0.77 -11.31
C LYS A 323 -11.43 2.00 -11.48
N ALA A 324 -11.66 2.74 -10.40
CA ALA A 324 -12.40 3.98 -10.47
C ALA A 324 -11.62 5.05 -11.26
N LEU A 325 -10.28 5.12 -11.13
CA LEU A 325 -9.46 6.01 -11.97
C LEU A 325 -9.41 5.56 -13.44
N GLU A 326 -9.25 4.27 -13.72
CA GLU A 326 -9.31 3.72 -15.08
C GLU A 326 -10.62 4.06 -15.78
N THR A 327 -11.74 3.98 -15.04
CA THR A 327 -13.05 4.37 -15.55
C THR A 327 -13.09 5.86 -15.93
N TRP A 328 -12.47 6.72 -15.12
CA TRP A 328 -12.40 8.16 -15.39
C TRP A 328 -11.52 8.49 -16.60
N TRP A 329 -10.41 7.78 -16.79
CA TRP A 329 -9.58 7.92 -17.98
C TRP A 329 -10.34 7.58 -19.28
N LEU A 330 -11.32 6.66 -19.22
CA LEU A 330 -12.20 6.31 -20.36
C LEU A 330 -13.31 7.33 -20.58
N ASP A 331 -13.89 7.85 -19.49
CA ASP A 331 -15.02 8.78 -19.49
C ASP A 331 -14.89 9.72 -18.29
N MET A 332 -14.49 10.97 -18.53
CA MET A 332 -14.21 11.94 -17.46
C MET A 332 -15.42 12.28 -16.58
N GLY A 333 -16.64 11.91 -16.99
CA GLY A 333 -17.85 12.02 -16.18
C GLY A 333 -18.09 10.84 -15.23
N LYS A 334 -17.27 9.78 -15.33
CA LYS A 334 -17.38 8.54 -14.54
C LYS A 334 -16.13 8.33 -13.70
N GLY A 335 -16.17 7.34 -12.81
CA GLY A 335 -15.02 7.03 -11.97
C GLY A 335 -14.68 8.13 -10.96
N ILE A 336 -13.43 8.12 -10.48
CA ILE A 336 -12.84 9.18 -9.66
C ILE A 336 -11.75 9.88 -10.45
N ASP A 337 -11.65 11.19 -10.29
CA ASP A 337 -10.61 11.97 -10.97
C ASP A 337 -9.21 11.72 -10.38
N LEU A 338 -8.20 12.16 -11.12
CA LEU A 338 -6.79 11.96 -10.76
C LEU A 338 -6.44 12.56 -9.39
N ASP A 339 -6.98 13.74 -9.05
CA ASP A 339 -6.73 14.36 -7.75
C ASP A 339 -7.33 13.53 -6.61
N THR A 340 -8.55 13.02 -6.78
CA THR A 340 -9.18 12.11 -5.81
C THR A 340 -8.36 10.83 -5.64
N TYR A 341 -7.84 10.25 -6.71
CA TYR A 341 -6.97 9.07 -6.63
C TYR A 341 -5.66 9.39 -5.90
N VAL A 342 -5.00 10.51 -6.21
CA VAL A 342 -3.75 10.90 -5.54
C VAL A 342 -3.97 11.19 -4.06
N GLU A 343 -5.10 11.79 -3.67
CA GLU A 343 -5.45 11.96 -2.26
C GLU A 343 -5.62 10.62 -1.52
N GLN A 344 -6.07 9.56 -2.21
CA GLN A 344 -6.07 8.20 -1.63
C GLN A 344 -4.65 7.68 -1.42
N VAL A 345 -3.74 7.92 -2.36
CA VAL A 345 -2.31 7.58 -2.24
C VAL A 345 -1.68 8.30 -1.04
N GLU A 346 -1.89 9.62 -0.95
CA GLU A 346 -1.37 10.46 0.13
C GLU A 346 -1.94 10.02 1.50
N ARG A 347 -3.23 9.68 1.56
CA ARG A 347 -3.87 9.15 2.77
C ARG A 347 -3.29 7.80 3.20
N LEU A 348 -2.99 6.91 2.25
CA LEU A 348 -2.33 5.65 2.55
C LEU A 348 -0.92 5.88 3.11
N ASP A 349 -0.11 6.75 2.49
CA ASP A 349 1.22 7.11 3.01
C ASP A 349 1.12 7.66 4.45
N ARG A 350 0.23 8.62 4.71
CA ARG A 350 0.07 9.21 6.05
C ARG A 350 -0.36 8.16 7.09
N TYR A 351 -1.21 7.21 6.71
CA TYR A 351 -1.62 6.12 7.59
C TYR A 351 -0.42 5.22 7.94
N LEU A 352 0.37 4.84 6.94
CA LEU A 352 1.56 4.01 7.14
C LEU A 352 2.63 4.72 7.98
N ASP A 353 2.80 6.02 7.77
CA ASP A 353 3.70 6.85 8.59
C ASP A 353 3.23 6.88 10.04
N THR A 354 1.93 7.07 10.28
CA THR A 354 1.35 7.06 11.63
C THR A 354 1.57 5.70 12.32
N VAL A 355 1.36 4.59 11.61
CA VAL A 355 1.61 3.24 12.14
C VAL A 355 3.10 3.06 12.47
N ALA A 356 3.99 3.43 11.56
CA ALA A 356 5.43 3.29 11.77
C ALA A 356 5.91 4.14 12.95
N GLN A 357 5.47 5.39 13.05
CA GLN A 357 5.77 6.27 14.17
C GLN A 357 5.29 5.69 15.50
N TRP A 358 4.04 5.25 15.55
CA TRP A 358 3.49 4.64 16.76
C TRP A 358 4.31 3.42 17.20
N VAL A 359 4.72 2.57 16.25
CA VAL A 359 5.60 1.41 16.54
C VAL A 359 6.96 1.85 17.07
N MET A 360 7.58 2.87 16.46
CA MET A 360 8.87 3.39 16.91
C MET A 360 8.82 3.93 18.35
N ASP A 361 7.70 4.54 18.72
CA ASP A 361 7.49 5.14 20.04
C ASP A 361 7.05 4.15 21.12
N ASN A 362 6.31 3.09 20.74
CA ASN A 362 5.60 2.23 21.70
C ASN A 362 6.08 0.77 21.73
N GLU A 363 6.89 0.32 20.77
CA GLU A 363 7.38 -1.05 20.72
C GLU A 363 8.90 -1.15 20.90
N ASP A 364 9.31 -2.19 21.63
CA ASP A 364 10.71 -2.62 21.62
C ASP A 364 10.95 -3.54 20.43
N PHE A 365 11.95 -3.21 19.63
CA PHE A 365 12.42 -4.03 18.51
C PHE A 365 13.89 -3.73 18.24
N GLU A 366 14.59 -4.71 17.68
CA GLU A 366 15.92 -4.51 17.10
C GLU A 366 15.87 -4.41 15.58
N PHE A 367 14.81 -4.94 14.95
CA PHE A 367 14.64 -4.88 13.49
C PHE A 367 13.18 -4.64 13.08
N LEU A 368 12.92 -3.54 12.38
CA LEU A 368 11.62 -3.18 11.84
C LEU A 368 11.67 -3.11 10.31
N LEU A 369 10.72 -3.76 9.66
CA LEU A 369 10.51 -3.69 8.21
C LEU A 369 9.26 -2.87 7.94
N ALA A 370 9.34 -1.90 7.04
CA ALA A 370 8.22 -1.06 6.62
C ALA A 370 8.13 -1.00 5.10
N TYR A 371 6.90 -0.92 4.60
CA TYR A 371 6.60 -0.96 3.18
C TYR A 371 5.57 0.10 2.80
N HIS A 372 5.90 0.90 1.79
CA HIS A 372 5.05 1.92 1.19
C HIS A 372 4.85 1.60 -0.30
N PRO A 373 3.60 1.37 -0.76
CA PRO A 373 3.32 0.94 -2.14
C PRO A 373 3.14 2.10 -3.12
N SER A 374 3.16 3.35 -2.65
CA SER A 374 2.59 4.50 -3.34
C SER A 374 3.11 4.80 -4.75
N PRO A 375 4.42 4.73 -5.06
CA PRO A 375 4.87 4.86 -6.44
C PRO A 375 4.36 3.73 -7.32
N ASP A 376 4.39 2.49 -6.85
CA ASP A 376 3.92 1.32 -7.62
C ASP A 376 2.43 1.43 -7.95
N GLU A 377 1.59 1.70 -6.95
CA GLU A 377 0.14 1.90 -7.11
C GLU A 377 -0.15 3.00 -8.15
N PHE A 378 0.53 4.15 -8.02
CA PHE A 378 0.35 5.24 -8.98
C PHE A 378 0.86 4.88 -10.38
N LEU A 379 2.01 4.20 -10.50
CA LEU A 379 2.57 3.83 -11.79
C LEU A 379 1.71 2.78 -12.52
N HIS A 380 0.98 1.94 -11.80
CA HIS A 380 -0.02 1.04 -12.36
C HIS A 380 -1.20 1.80 -12.97
N ALA A 381 -1.80 2.72 -12.20
CA ALA A 381 -3.05 3.37 -12.58
C ALA A 381 -2.90 4.64 -13.43
N GLY A 382 -1.76 5.33 -13.30
CA GLY A 382 -1.57 6.72 -13.73
C GLY A 382 -0.42 6.97 -14.70
N LEU A 383 0.38 5.96 -15.07
CA LEU A 383 1.53 6.16 -15.96
C LEU A 383 1.10 6.36 -17.43
N ILE A 384 0.96 7.61 -17.87
CA ILE A 384 0.63 7.98 -19.25
C ILE A 384 1.82 8.73 -19.88
N VAL A 385 2.68 8.03 -20.61
CA VAL A 385 3.94 8.55 -21.18
C VAL A 385 4.16 8.23 -22.67
N GLN A 386 3.41 7.30 -23.26
CA GLN A 386 3.54 6.91 -24.66
C GLN A 386 2.27 7.23 -25.47
N LYS A 387 2.44 7.68 -26.71
CA LYS A 387 1.36 8.17 -27.59
C LYS A 387 0.34 7.10 -28.00
N ASP A 388 0.73 5.84 -27.91
CA ASP A 388 -0.05 4.65 -28.23
C ASP A 388 -0.82 4.11 -27.02
N GLN A 389 -0.62 4.66 -25.81
CA GLN A 389 -1.47 4.35 -24.68
C GLN A 389 -2.89 4.88 -24.91
N TRP A 390 -3.87 4.07 -24.57
CA TRP A 390 -5.29 4.32 -24.85
C TRP A 390 -5.82 5.63 -24.24
N ALA A 391 -5.30 6.05 -23.08
CA ALA A 391 -5.66 7.29 -22.39
C ALA A 391 -4.79 8.50 -22.79
N TRP A 392 -3.92 8.37 -23.80
CA TRP A 392 -2.93 9.38 -24.10
C TRP A 392 -3.51 10.62 -24.79
N SER A 393 -3.19 11.77 -24.23
CA SER A 393 -3.22 13.10 -24.85
C SER A 393 -2.10 13.94 -24.23
N GLN A 394 -1.79 15.11 -24.79
CA GLN A 394 -0.83 16.01 -24.15
C GLN A 394 -1.27 16.44 -22.74
N GLY A 395 -2.58 16.66 -22.54
CA GLY A 395 -3.14 17.07 -21.26
C GLY A 395 -3.11 15.96 -20.20
N THR A 396 -3.54 14.75 -20.56
CA THR A 396 -3.54 13.61 -19.64
C THR A 396 -2.13 13.17 -19.26
N ALA A 397 -1.18 13.17 -20.21
CA ALA A 397 0.24 12.92 -19.92
C ALA A 397 0.88 14.01 -19.04
N PHE A 398 0.46 15.27 -19.18
CA PHE A 398 0.88 16.34 -18.29
C PHE A 398 0.32 16.13 -16.87
N ALA A 399 -0.99 15.90 -16.74
CA ALA A 399 -1.66 15.69 -15.46
C ALA A 399 -1.08 14.48 -14.72
N ALA A 400 -0.87 13.36 -15.40
CA ALA A 400 -0.22 12.15 -14.87
C ALA A 400 1.17 12.44 -14.27
N ARG A 401 1.97 13.27 -14.93
CA ARG A 401 3.30 13.65 -14.44
C ARG A 401 3.23 14.55 -13.20
N GLU A 402 2.30 15.50 -13.15
CA GLU A 402 2.12 16.36 -11.97
C GLU A 402 1.59 15.57 -10.77
N ALA A 403 0.69 14.62 -11.02
CA ALA A 403 0.22 13.68 -10.00
C ALA A 403 1.35 12.78 -9.47
N LEU A 404 2.22 12.26 -10.34
CA LEU A 404 3.41 11.51 -9.90
C LEU A 404 4.34 12.37 -9.03
N ARG A 405 4.45 13.68 -9.28
CA ARG A 405 5.21 14.60 -8.42
C ARG A 405 4.55 14.80 -7.05
N ARG A 406 3.22 14.77 -6.96
CA ARG A 406 2.50 14.76 -5.67
C ARG A 406 2.86 13.51 -4.86
N CYS A 407 2.86 12.33 -5.48
CA CYS A 407 3.33 11.10 -4.84
C CYS A 407 4.79 11.23 -4.34
N GLY A 408 5.68 11.83 -5.15
CA GLY A 408 7.06 12.11 -4.74
C GLY A 408 7.15 13.02 -3.50
N ARG A 409 6.33 14.08 -3.42
CA ARG A 409 6.24 14.94 -2.23
C ARG A 409 5.73 14.20 -1.00
N SER A 410 4.75 13.32 -1.16
CA SER A 410 4.25 12.50 -0.04
C SER A 410 5.37 11.59 0.50
N ILE A 411 6.09 10.89 -0.37
CA ILE A 411 7.21 10.02 0.03
C ILE A 411 8.32 10.82 0.71
N ASP A 412 8.62 12.01 0.21
CA ASP A 412 9.61 12.90 0.82
C ASP A 412 9.26 13.24 2.28
N LEU A 413 7.97 13.46 2.57
CA LEU A 413 7.47 13.65 3.93
C LEU A 413 7.53 12.37 4.77
N SER A 414 7.24 11.21 4.17
CA SER A 414 7.35 9.91 4.85
C SER A 414 8.80 9.61 5.27
N VAL A 415 9.77 9.87 4.38
CA VAL A 415 11.19 9.76 4.71
C VAL A 415 11.56 10.73 5.82
N ALA A 416 11.08 11.98 5.75
CA ALA A 416 11.37 12.98 6.78
C ALA A 416 10.90 12.54 8.16
N GLY A 417 9.70 11.97 8.28
CA GLY A 417 9.18 11.48 9.56
C GLY A 417 9.90 10.25 10.10
N LEU A 418 10.43 9.38 9.22
CA LEU A 418 11.17 8.17 9.64
C LEU A 418 12.66 8.43 9.92
N TRP A 419 13.23 9.46 9.31
CA TRP A 419 14.66 9.77 9.40
C TRP A 419 14.98 10.76 10.54
N SER A 420 14.05 11.65 10.87
CA SER A 420 14.16 12.59 12.00
C SER A 420 13.93 11.91 13.33
#